data_AF-A0A2V8PCT3-F1
#
_entry.id   AF-A0A2V8PCT3-F1
#
_cell.length_a   1.000
_cell.length_b   1.000
_cell.length_c   1.000
_cell.angle_alpha   90.00
_cell.angle_beta   90.00
_cell.angle_gamma   90.00
#
_symmetry.space_group_name_H-M   'P 1'
#
loop_
_entity.id
_entity.type
_entity.pdbx_description
1 polymer ?
#
loop_
_entity_poly.entity_id
_entity_poly.type
_entity_poly.pdbx_seq_one_letter_code
_entity_poly.pdbx_strand_id
1 'polypeptide(L)'
;MKRFINAAFWIAVFATNAPSLLAQWPPYPTPGVPRLPNGQPNLEAPAPRTLDGKPDLSGIWQIVRPPADQTPASFLGGGGTANAARPATPPPKVSLDEIASASFRDSGSGFNDGLPLRPSAAEVVKSRMADNSKDNPDAHCLPMGIMQFHNHPQPRKIVQTPGLIIIIYEANFGLRQIFTDGRPLPTNDLNPWWYGYSVGRWEGDTH
;
A
#
# COMPACT_ATOMS: atom_id res chain seq x y z
N MET A 1 43.47 15.40 25.55
CA MET A 1 43.51 14.36 24.49
C MET A 1 42.34 13.39 24.53
N LYS A 2 42.13 12.59 25.60
CA LYS A 2 41.05 11.56 25.64
C LYS A 2 39.63 12.08 25.35
N ARG A 3 39.28 13.27 25.85
CA ARG A 3 37.96 13.91 25.58
C ARG A 3 37.76 14.30 24.12
N PHE A 4 38.81 14.76 23.45
CA PHE A 4 38.78 15.11 22.03
C PHE A 4 38.67 13.87 21.13
N ILE A 5 39.38 12.81 21.48
CA ILE A 5 39.31 11.52 20.77
C ILE A 5 37.92 10.91 20.89
N ASN A 6 37.31 10.97 22.08
CA ASN A 6 35.94 10.48 22.28
C ASN A 6 34.90 11.33 21.52
N ALA A 7 35.07 12.66 21.49
CA ALA A 7 34.18 13.53 20.73
C ALA A 7 34.27 13.26 19.21
N ALA A 8 35.48 13.12 18.68
CA ALA A 8 35.71 12.78 17.28
C ALA A 8 35.14 11.40 16.92
N PHE A 9 35.26 10.41 17.80
CA PHE A 9 34.67 9.09 17.63
C PHE A 9 33.15 9.14 17.53
N TRP A 10 32.47 9.86 18.43
CA TRP A 10 31.01 10.00 18.37
C TRP A 10 30.55 10.79 17.14
N ILE A 11 31.25 11.86 16.76
CA ILE A 11 30.95 12.61 15.53
C ILE A 11 31.07 11.71 14.29
N ALA A 12 32.10 10.86 14.21
CA ALA A 12 32.28 9.92 13.10
C ALA A 12 31.17 8.84 13.06
N VAL A 13 30.74 8.34 14.22
CA VAL A 13 29.61 7.40 14.33
C VAL A 13 28.30 8.05 13.89
N PHE A 14 28.05 9.31 14.26
CA PHE A 14 26.86 10.04 13.81
C PHE A 14 26.89 10.36 12.32
N ALA A 15 28.05 10.76 11.79
CA ALA A 15 28.21 11.09 10.37
C ALA A 15 28.07 9.87 9.45
N THR A 16 28.53 8.69 9.89
CA THR A 16 28.42 7.44 9.09
C THR A 16 27.02 6.82 9.10
N ASN A 17 26.18 7.14 10.08
CA ASN A 17 24.78 6.71 10.15
C ASN A 17 23.78 7.69 9.49
N ALA A 18 24.24 8.86 9.05
CA ALA A 18 23.42 9.89 8.39
C ALA A 18 22.88 9.56 6.97
N PRO A 19 23.45 8.64 6.15
CA PRO A 19 22.92 8.38 4.80
C PRO A 19 21.47 7.87 4.80
N SER A 20 21.01 7.27 5.90
CA SER A 20 19.65 6.75 6.08
C SER A 20 18.57 7.85 6.07
N LEU A 21 18.95 9.12 6.17
CA LEU A 21 18.01 10.25 6.19
C LEU A 21 17.60 10.73 4.79
N LEU A 22 18.29 10.29 3.73
CA LEU A 22 17.90 10.55 2.36
C LEU A 22 17.20 9.31 1.78
N ALA A 23 16.10 8.90 2.40
CA ALA A 23 15.15 8.02 1.72
C ALA A 23 14.62 8.79 0.49
N GLN A 24 15.18 8.47 -0.67
CA GLN A 24 14.93 9.08 -1.98
C GLN A 24 13.51 8.79 -2.45
N TRP A 25 12.54 9.57 -1.96
CA TRP A 25 11.25 9.68 -2.61
C TRP A 25 11.31 10.92 -3.50
N PRO A 26 11.12 10.78 -4.82
CA PRO A 26 11.14 11.94 -5.70
C PRO A 26 10.08 12.96 -5.25
N PRO A 27 10.41 14.25 -5.10
CA PRO A 27 9.48 15.27 -4.63
C PRO A 27 8.47 15.69 -5.71
N TYR A 28 8.37 14.95 -6.80
CA TYR A 28 7.56 15.34 -7.95
C TYR A 28 6.08 15.05 -7.69
N PRO A 29 5.22 16.07 -7.67
CA PRO A 29 3.78 15.83 -7.65
C PRO A 29 3.36 15.11 -8.92
N THR A 30 2.34 14.27 -8.82
CA THR A 30 1.71 13.67 -10.00
C THR A 30 1.15 14.78 -10.89
N PRO A 31 1.54 14.84 -12.18
CA PRO A 31 1.02 15.82 -13.11
C PRO A 31 -0.50 15.71 -13.24
N GLY A 32 -1.18 16.84 -13.50
CA GLY A 32 -2.62 16.86 -13.79
C GLY A 32 -3.56 16.75 -12.58
N VAL A 33 -3.04 16.55 -11.35
CA VAL A 33 -3.87 16.57 -10.14
C VAL A 33 -4.37 18.00 -9.88
N PRO A 34 -5.70 18.25 -9.86
CA PRO A 34 -6.26 19.55 -9.51
C PRO A 34 -5.85 19.95 -8.09
N ARG A 35 -5.47 21.22 -7.90
CA ARG A 35 -5.00 21.73 -6.61
C ARG A 35 -5.69 23.03 -6.23
N LEU A 36 -5.84 23.24 -4.93
CA LEU A 36 -6.29 24.49 -4.33
C LEU A 36 -5.19 25.57 -4.43
N PRO A 37 -5.50 26.87 -4.25
CA PRO A 37 -4.50 27.94 -4.25
C PRO A 37 -3.35 27.75 -3.24
N ASN A 38 -3.58 26.99 -2.16
CA ASN A 38 -2.58 26.65 -1.16
C ASN A 38 -1.66 25.47 -1.58
N GLY A 39 -1.82 24.95 -2.80
CA GLY A 39 -1.02 23.86 -3.35
C GLY A 39 -1.46 22.44 -2.94
N GLN A 40 -2.47 22.28 -2.08
CA GLN A 40 -2.99 20.97 -1.68
C GLN A 40 -3.89 20.37 -2.78
N PRO A 41 -3.99 19.03 -2.90
CA PRO A 41 -4.94 18.39 -3.81
C PRO A 41 -6.38 18.86 -3.55
N ASN A 42 -7.11 19.21 -4.61
CA ASN A 42 -8.53 19.52 -4.52
C ASN A 42 -9.33 18.21 -4.60
N LEU A 43 -9.90 17.79 -3.48
CA LEU A 43 -10.65 16.54 -3.35
C LEU A 43 -12.09 16.63 -3.88
N GLU A 44 -12.59 17.84 -4.13
CA GLU A 44 -13.91 18.09 -4.73
C GLU A 44 -13.85 18.16 -6.27
N ALA A 45 -12.64 18.11 -6.84
CA ALA A 45 -12.49 18.11 -8.29
C ALA A 45 -13.00 16.78 -8.89
N PRO A 46 -13.53 16.79 -10.13
CA PRO A 46 -13.91 15.56 -10.81
C PRO A 46 -12.77 14.55 -10.85
N ALA A 47 -13.10 13.27 -10.66
CA ALA A 47 -12.13 12.19 -10.78
C ALA A 47 -11.43 12.23 -12.14
N PRO A 48 -10.09 12.11 -12.20
CA PRO A 48 -9.35 12.03 -13.46
C PRO A 48 -9.91 10.92 -14.36
N ARG A 49 -9.96 11.17 -15.67
CA ARG A 49 -10.45 10.23 -16.66
C ARG A 49 -9.37 9.93 -17.70
N THR A 50 -9.32 8.69 -18.15
CA THR A 50 -8.50 8.25 -19.28
C THR A 50 -9.07 8.77 -20.60
N LEU A 51 -8.32 8.61 -21.70
CA LEU A 51 -8.73 9.04 -23.03
C LEU A 51 -10.02 8.36 -23.52
N ASP A 52 -10.30 7.16 -23.04
CA ASP A 52 -11.54 6.39 -23.29
C ASP A 52 -12.65 6.70 -22.28
N GLY A 53 -12.50 7.75 -21.47
CA GLY A 53 -13.52 8.27 -20.56
C GLY A 53 -13.70 7.48 -19.26
N LYS A 54 -12.88 6.44 -19.03
CA LYS A 54 -12.92 5.63 -17.80
C LYS A 54 -12.22 6.36 -16.66
N PRO A 55 -12.56 6.09 -15.38
CA PRO A 55 -11.76 6.57 -14.26
C PRO A 55 -10.29 6.18 -14.44
N ASP A 56 -9.39 7.14 -14.29
CA ASP A 56 -7.95 6.90 -14.34
C ASP A 56 -7.44 6.55 -12.94
N LEU A 57 -7.09 5.27 -12.77
CA LEU A 57 -6.55 4.73 -11.53
C LEU A 57 -5.01 4.84 -11.47
N SER A 58 -4.37 5.37 -12.52
CA SER A 58 -2.92 5.44 -12.61
C SER A 58 -2.32 6.29 -11.50
N GLY A 59 -1.29 5.77 -10.84
CA GLY A 59 -0.64 6.51 -9.77
C GLY A 59 0.03 5.62 -8.74
N ILE A 60 0.57 6.25 -7.71
CA ILE A 60 1.13 5.57 -6.55
C ILE A 60 0.07 5.58 -5.45
N TRP A 61 -0.35 4.39 -5.05
CA TRP A 61 -1.32 4.17 -3.98
C TRP A 61 -0.60 3.68 -2.74
N GLN A 62 -0.93 4.28 -1.60
CA GLN A 62 -0.31 3.99 -0.32
C GLN A 62 -1.36 4.03 0.78
N ILE A 63 -1.06 3.37 1.89
CA ILE A 63 -1.84 3.53 3.11
C ILE A 63 -1.74 4.98 3.58
N VAL A 64 -2.86 5.53 4.05
CA VAL A 64 -2.82 6.75 4.85
C VAL A 64 -2.23 6.37 6.20
N ARG A 65 -1.09 6.97 6.56
CA ARG A 65 -0.52 6.77 7.89
C ARG A 65 -1.28 7.65 8.88
N PRO A 66 -1.70 7.12 10.04
CA PRO A 66 -2.18 8.00 11.10
C PRO A 66 -1.06 8.94 11.55
N PRO A 67 -1.41 10.06 12.19
CA PRO A 67 -0.43 10.97 12.79
C PRO A 67 0.57 10.23 13.71
N ALA A 68 1.80 10.74 13.83
CA ALA A 68 2.93 10.04 14.45
C ALA A 68 2.73 9.76 15.97
N ASP A 69 1.84 10.49 16.62
CA ASP A 69 1.36 10.26 17.98
C ASP A 69 0.40 9.06 18.11
N GLN A 70 -0.12 8.57 16.98
CA GLN A 70 -1.07 7.46 16.88
C GLN A 70 -0.49 6.22 16.16
N THR A 71 0.81 6.19 15.85
CA THR A 71 1.45 5.02 15.22
C THR A 71 2.01 4.04 16.26
N PRO A 72 1.30 2.95 16.64
CA PRO A 72 1.90 1.87 17.41
C PRO A 72 3.05 1.21 16.63
N ALA A 73 4.04 0.69 17.35
CA ALA A 73 5.23 0.04 16.80
C ALA A 73 4.93 -1.11 15.80
N SER A 74 3.70 -1.63 15.81
CA SER A 74 3.18 -2.60 14.83
C SER A 74 3.01 -2.06 13.41
N PHE A 75 3.07 -0.74 13.19
CA PHE A 75 2.89 -0.12 11.87
C PHE A 75 3.99 -0.46 10.85
N LEU A 76 5.15 -0.94 11.30
CA LEU A 76 6.33 -1.18 10.46
C LEU A 76 6.75 -2.66 10.36
N GLY A 77 5.90 -3.60 10.81
CA GLY A 77 6.16 -5.04 10.63
C GLY A 77 7.48 -5.56 11.24
N GLY A 78 8.10 -4.78 12.12
CA GLY A 78 9.37 -5.11 12.76
C GLY A 78 9.24 -5.04 14.26
N GLY A 79 9.44 -6.17 14.93
CA GLY A 79 9.99 -6.13 16.28
C GLY A 79 11.37 -5.47 16.19
N GLY A 80 11.45 -4.18 16.52
CA GLY A 80 12.73 -3.46 16.54
C GLY A 80 12.66 -2.04 15.96
N THR A 81 12.70 -1.05 16.85
CA THR A 81 13.44 0.22 16.73
C THR A 81 13.38 1.04 15.42
N ALA A 82 12.26 1.05 14.69
CA ALA A 82 12.07 2.00 13.60
C ALA A 82 11.30 3.26 14.04
N ASN A 83 11.73 3.88 15.14
CA ASN A 83 11.36 5.26 15.50
C ASN A 83 12.23 6.28 14.74
N ALA A 84 12.41 6.09 13.43
CA ALA A 84 12.85 7.20 12.60
C ALA A 84 11.59 8.02 12.30
N ALA A 85 11.41 9.11 13.05
CA ALA A 85 10.34 10.08 12.88
C ALA A 85 10.31 10.62 11.43
N ARG A 86 9.63 9.91 10.53
CA ARG A 86 9.20 10.49 9.25
C ARG A 86 8.06 11.46 9.61
N PRO A 87 8.05 12.68 9.06
CA PRO A 87 6.95 13.60 9.27
C PRO A 87 5.64 12.89 8.91
N ALA A 88 4.70 12.87 9.85
CA ALA A 88 3.34 12.45 9.55
C ALA A 88 2.88 13.29 8.36
N THR A 89 2.56 12.65 7.25
CA THR A 89 1.87 13.35 6.17
C THR A 89 0.47 13.60 6.74
N PRO A 90 0.04 14.85 6.96
CA PRO A 90 -1.31 15.10 7.42
C PRO A 90 -2.24 14.37 6.44
N PRO A 91 -3.17 13.52 6.92
CA PRO A 91 -4.16 12.97 6.02
C PRO A 91 -4.79 14.16 5.29
N PRO A 92 -5.01 14.08 3.96
CA PRO A 92 -5.84 15.06 3.28
C PRO A 92 -7.12 15.21 4.10
N LYS A 93 -7.52 16.45 4.40
CA LYS A 93 -8.77 16.72 5.13
C LYS A 93 -9.96 16.40 4.21
N VAL A 94 -10.13 15.13 3.89
CA VAL A 94 -11.41 14.54 3.59
C VAL A 94 -12.10 14.43 4.94
N SER A 95 -13.37 14.80 5.07
CA SER A 95 -14.16 14.38 6.23
C SER A 95 -14.10 12.85 6.28
N LEU A 96 -13.26 12.32 7.17
CA LEU A 96 -13.04 10.89 7.40
C LEU A 96 -14.32 10.17 7.85
N ASP A 97 -15.37 10.94 8.15
CA ASP A 97 -16.68 10.45 8.56
C ASP A 97 -17.53 9.92 7.39
N GLU A 98 -17.22 10.28 6.13
CA GLU A 98 -18.10 9.99 4.98
C GLU A 98 -17.46 9.08 3.90
N ILE A 99 -16.14 9.11 3.74
CA ILE A 99 -15.43 8.16 2.88
C ILE A 99 -14.67 7.21 3.79
N ALA A 100 -15.13 5.94 3.84
CA ALA A 100 -14.38 4.86 4.44
C ALA A 100 -12.93 4.95 3.94
N SER A 101 -12.00 5.31 4.84
CA SER A 101 -10.60 5.47 4.49
C SER A 101 -10.18 4.22 3.73
N ALA A 102 -9.72 4.37 2.49
CA ALA A 102 -9.43 3.24 1.62
C ALA A 102 -8.56 2.25 2.38
N SER A 103 -9.13 1.10 2.72
CA SER A 103 -8.68 0.28 3.84
C SER A 103 -7.51 -0.63 3.44
N PHE A 104 -6.49 -0.04 2.79
CA PHE A 104 -5.30 -0.68 2.21
C PHE A 104 -4.32 -1.28 3.25
N ARG A 105 -4.81 -1.57 4.46
CA ARG A 105 -4.10 -2.21 5.58
C ARG A 105 -5.00 -3.20 6.29
N ASP A 106 -6.23 -2.80 6.56
CA ASP A 106 -7.22 -3.62 7.25
C ASP A 106 -8.54 -3.56 6.48
N SER A 107 -8.78 -4.57 5.64
CA SER A 107 -10.05 -4.69 4.92
C SER A 107 -11.26 -4.85 5.87
N GLY A 108 -11.01 -5.14 7.16
CA GLY A 108 -11.99 -5.22 8.22
C GLY A 108 -12.34 -3.90 8.89
N SER A 109 -11.63 -2.79 8.58
CA SER A 109 -11.77 -1.54 9.34
C SER A 109 -13.16 -0.89 9.26
N GLY A 110 -13.98 -1.27 8.27
CA GLY A 110 -15.37 -0.81 8.14
C GLY A 110 -16.41 -1.67 8.88
N PHE A 111 -16.00 -2.77 9.53
CA PHE A 111 -16.92 -3.66 10.24
C PHE A 111 -16.93 -3.35 11.74
N ASN A 112 -18.00 -2.71 12.20
CA ASN A 112 -18.14 -2.30 13.61
C ASN A 112 -18.17 -3.49 14.59
N ASP A 113 -18.73 -4.62 14.17
CA ASP A 113 -18.86 -5.83 14.98
C ASP A 113 -17.75 -6.87 14.68
N GLY A 114 -16.70 -6.46 13.97
CA GLY A 114 -15.63 -7.32 13.48
C GLY A 114 -15.97 -8.04 12.17
N LEU A 115 -14.98 -8.74 11.61
CA LEU A 115 -15.14 -9.44 10.33
C LEU A 115 -16.24 -10.49 10.41
N PRO A 116 -17.16 -10.58 9.42
CA PRO A 116 -18.27 -11.53 9.39
C PRO A 116 -17.78 -12.93 8.99
N LEU A 117 -16.88 -13.50 9.79
CA LEU A 117 -16.28 -14.80 9.54
C LEU A 117 -17.24 -15.91 9.96
N ARG A 118 -17.26 -17.00 9.20
CA ARG A 118 -17.82 -18.26 9.67
C ARG A 118 -17.06 -18.71 10.93
N PRO A 119 -17.68 -19.41 11.90
CA PRO A 119 -17.00 -19.87 13.10
C PRO A 119 -15.71 -20.67 12.81
N SER A 120 -15.75 -21.54 11.80
CA SER A 120 -14.56 -22.30 11.36
C SER A 120 -13.46 -21.41 10.79
N ALA A 121 -13.79 -20.32 10.10
CA ALA A 121 -12.81 -19.36 9.59
C ALA A 121 -12.21 -18.51 10.72
N ALA A 122 -13.02 -18.11 11.71
CA ALA A 122 -12.54 -17.38 12.88
C ALA A 122 -11.52 -18.21 13.69
N GLU A 123 -11.76 -19.52 13.86
CA GLU A 123 -10.81 -20.41 14.54
C GLU A 123 -9.50 -20.57 13.75
N VAL A 124 -9.57 -20.65 12.41
CA VAL A 124 -8.35 -20.68 11.57
C VAL A 124 -7.55 -19.39 11.70
N VAL A 125 -8.20 -18.22 11.70
CA VAL A 125 -7.52 -16.93 11.92
C VAL A 125 -6.85 -16.91 13.29
N LYS A 126 -7.58 -17.30 14.35
CA LYS A 126 -7.07 -17.36 15.72
C LYS A 126 -5.86 -18.29 15.85
N SER A 127 -5.94 -19.50 15.28
CA SER A 127 -4.84 -20.48 15.29
C SER A 127 -3.61 -19.95 14.54
N ARG A 128 -3.79 -19.35 13.36
CA ARG A 128 -2.68 -18.75 12.60
C ARG A 128 -2.03 -17.60 13.35
N MET A 129 -2.81 -16.77 14.03
CA MET A 129 -2.27 -15.68 14.86
C MET A 129 -1.48 -16.22 16.05
N ALA A 130 -1.98 -17.25 16.74
CA ALA A 130 -1.31 -17.87 17.87
C ALA A 130 0.07 -18.46 17.51
N ASP A 131 0.18 -19.06 16.33
CA ASP A 131 1.43 -19.62 15.79
C ASP A 131 2.29 -18.58 15.04
N ASN A 132 2.03 -17.29 15.28
CA ASN A 132 2.76 -16.16 14.68
C ASN A 132 2.79 -16.18 13.14
N SER A 133 1.73 -16.70 12.52
CA SER A 133 1.59 -16.84 11.07
C SER A 133 2.78 -17.55 10.40
N LYS A 134 3.40 -18.52 11.09
CA LYS A 134 4.61 -19.22 10.60
C LYS A 134 4.46 -19.82 9.20
N ASP A 135 3.25 -20.26 8.84
CA ASP A 135 2.93 -20.88 7.55
C ASP A 135 2.54 -19.87 6.47
N ASN A 136 2.72 -18.56 6.72
CA ASN A 136 2.50 -17.52 5.71
C ASN A 136 3.53 -17.70 4.58
N PRO A 137 3.12 -17.71 3.30
CA PRO A 137 4.04 -17.83 2.16
C PRO A 137 5.20 -16.83 2.21
N ASP A 138 4.96 -15.60 2.69
CA ASP A 138 5.99 -14.56 2.78
C ASP A 138 7.13 -14.94 3.73
N ALA A 139 6.85 -15.69 4.80
CA ALA A 139 7.86 -16.20 5.73
C ALA A 139 8.75 -17.30 5.11
N HIS A 140 8.35 -17.85 3.96
CA HIS A 140 9.05 -18.90 3.24
C HIS A 140 9.64 -18.43 1.90
N CYS A 141 9.74 -17.11 1.69
CA CYS A 141 10.14 -16.52 0.40
C CYS A 141 9.27 -16.97 -0.78
N LEU A 142 8.02 -17.40 -0.49
CA LEU A 142 7.04 -17.76 -1.50
C LEU A 142 6.16 -16.54 -1.80
N PRO A 143 5.76 -16.32 -3.05
CA PRO A 143 5.06 -15.09 -3.36
C PRO A 143 3.67 -14.99 -2.71
N MET A 144 3.35 -13.77 -2.26
CA MET A 144 2.17 -13.48 -1.45
C MET A 144 0.85 -13.58 -2.22
N GLY A 145 -0.25 -13.75 -1.49
CA GLY A 145 -1.60 -13.66 -2.04
C GLY A 145 -1.99 -12.22 -2.40
N ILE A 146 -2.88 -12.06 -3.39
CA ILE A 146 -3.34 -10.74 -3.89
C ILE A 146 -3.89 -9.85 -2.77
N MET A 147 -4.70 -10.40 -1.86
CA MET A 147 -5.24 -9.63 -0.74
C MET A 147 -4.18 -9.21 0.28
N GLN A 148 -3.16 -10.05 0.49
CA GLN A 148 -2.03 -9.69 1.35
C GLN A 148 -1.24 -8.53 0.75
N PHE A 149 -1.00 -8.53 -0.56
CA PHE A 149 -0.40 -7.37 -1.25
C PHE A 149 -1.22 -6.09 -1.07
N HIS A 150 -2.57 -6.18 -1.06
CA HIS A 150 -3.43 -5.01 -0.87
C HIS A 150 -3.42 -4.47 0.56
N ASN A 151 -3.05 -5.29 1.54
CA ASN A 151 -2.97 -4.90 2.95
C ASN A 151 -1.54 -4.62 3.43
N HIS A 152 -0.54 -4.85 2.57
CA HIS A 152 0.85 -4.57 2.89
C HIS A 152 1.07 -3.05 2.97
N PRO A 153 1.86 -2.52 3.93
CA PRO A 153 2.02 -1.07 4.11
C PRO A 153 2.83 -0.35 3.02
N GLN A 154 3.39 -1.10 2.08
CA GLN A 154 4.26 -0.60 1.03
C GLN A 154 3.41 0.07 -0.06
N PRO A 155 3.94 1.12 -0.71
CA PRO A 155 3.36 1.66 -1.92
C PRO A 155 3.13 0.60 -2.99
N ARG A 156 2.12 0.84 -3.81
CA ARG A 156 1.90 0.12 -5.07
C ARG A 156 1.68 1.11 -6.19
N LYS A 157 2.12 0.78 -7.39
CA LYS A 157 1.89 1.59 -8.57
C LYS A 157 0.82 0.93 -9.43
N ILE A 158 -0.19 1.70 -9.80
CA ILE A 158 -1.14 1.31 -10.83
C ILE A 158 -0.73 1.99 -12.14
N VAL A 159 -0.69 1.22 -13.21
CA VAL A 159 -0.52 1.69 -14.58
C VAL A 159 -1.74 1.23 -15.36
N GLN A 160 -2.51 2.18 -15.87
CA GLN A 160 -3.69 1.91 -16.68
C GLN A 160 -3.40 2.30 -18.13
N THR A 161 -3.62 1.35 -19.04
CA THR A 161 -3.63 1.56 -20.49
C THR A 161 -4.97 1.10 -21.05
N PRO A 162 -5.31 1.48 -22.29
CA PRO A 162 -6.46 0.87 -22.97
C PRO A 162 -6.32 -0.65 -22.97
N GLY A 163 -7.29 -1.35 -22.38
CA GLY A 163 -7.35 -2.81 -22.34
C GLY A 163 -6.49 -3.52 -21.28
N LEU A 164 -5.72 -2.81 -20.44
CA LEU A 164 -4.90 -3.44 -19.40
C LEU A 164 -4.70 -2.52 -18.19
N ILE A 165 -4.89 -3.08 -17.00
CA ILE A 165 -4.47 -2.48 -15.73
C ILE A 165 -3.37 -3.34 -15.13
N ILE A 166 -2.25 -2.71 -14.76
CA ILE A 166 -1.13 -3.34 -14.08
C ILE A 166 -1.02 -2.76 -12.68
N ILE A 167 -0.96 -3.61 -11.66
CA ILE A 167 -0.63 -3.23 -10.29
C ILE A 167 0.74 -3.82 -9.94
N ILE A 168 1.69 -2.94 -9.61
CA ILE A 168 3.05 -3.28 -9.20
C ILE A 168 3.14 -3.06 -7.70
N TYR A 169 3.40 -4.12 -6.94
CA TYR A 169 3.58 -4.04 -5.49
C TYR A 169 5.06 -3.96 -5.16
N GLU A 170 5.44 -2.99 -4.33
CA GLU A 170 6.80 -2.90 -3.82
C GLU A 170 7.12 -4.06 -2.86
N ALA A 171 6.14 -4.51 -2.07
CA ALA A 171 6.28 -5.70 -1.24
C ALA A 171 6.46 -6.95 -2.11
N ASN A 172 7.50 -7.76 -1.83
CA ASN A 172 7.80 -9.04 -2.51
C ASN A 172 7.88 -8.95 -4.06
N PHE A 173 8.01 -7.74 -4.63
CA PHE A 173 8.04 -7.47 -6.07
C PHE A 173 6.88 -8.09 -6.87
N GLY A 174 5.69 -8.15 -6.28
CA GLY A 174 4.50 -8.74 -6.90
C GLY A 174 3.98 -7.94 -8.10
N LEU A 175 3.44 -8.65 -9.09
CA LEU A 175 2.78 -8.07 -10.27
C LEU A 175 1.37 -8.65 -10.42
N ARG A 176 0.38 -7.78 -10.61
CA ARG A 176 -0.97 -8.20 -11.02
C ARG A 176 -1.32 -7.55 -12.35
N GLN A 177 -1.81 -8.35 -13.29
CA GLN A 177 -2.33 -7.90 -14.58
C GLN A 177 -3.83 -8.17 -14.62
N ILE A 178 -4.60 -7.17 -15.06
CA ILE A 178 -6.05 -7.24 -15.21
C ILE A 178 -6.37 -6.78 -16.63
N PHE A 179 -6.72 -7.73 -17.50
CA PHE A 179 -7.07 -7.44 -18.88
C PHE A 179 -8.49 -6.87 -18.95
N THR A 180 -8.65 -5.70 -19.55
CA THR A 180 -9.93 -4.97 -19.64
C THR A 180 -10.41 -4.79 -21.08
N ASP A 181 -9.81 -5.53 -22.02
CA ASP A 181 -10.10 -5.49 -23.45
C ASP A 181 -11.23 -6.43 -23.90
N GLY A 182 -11.97 -7.00 -22.94
CA GLY A 182 -13.13 -7.87 -23.22
C GLY A 182 -12.78 -9.31 -23.56
N ARG A 183 -11.51 -9.71 -23.48
CA ARG A 183 -11.12 -11.12 -23.66
C ARG A 183 -11.73 -12.03 -22.58
N PRO A 184 -12.06 -13.30 -22.90
CA PRO A 184 -12.50 -14.27 -21.89
C PRO A 184 -11.32 -14.80 -21.06
N LEU A 185 -11.64 -15.46 -19.94
CA LEU A 185 -10.65 -16.26 -19.21
C LEU A 185 -10.18 -17.44 -20.08
N PRO A 186 -8.89 -17.83 -20.02
CA PRO A 186 -8.40 -19.06 -20.64
C PRO A 186 -9.16 -20.27 -20.09
N THR A 187 -9.68 -21.12 -20.97
CA THR A 187 -10.42 -22.35 -20.57
C THR A 187 -9.54 -23.60 -20.56
N ASN A 188 -8.39 -23.55 -21.24
CA ASN A 188 -7.54 -24.72 -21.50
C ASN A 188 -6.10 -24.48 -21.04
N ASP A 189 -5.90 -23.80 -19.92
CA ASP A 189 -4.57 -23.61 -19.33
C ASP A 189 -4.37 -24.57 -18.15
N LEU A 190 -3.46 -25.52 -18.30
CA LEU A 190 -3.10 -26.48 -17.25
C LEU A 190 -2.01 -25.94 -16.31
N ASN A 191 -1.32 -24.86 -16.69
CA ASN A 191 -0.25 -24.30 -15.89
C ASN A 191 -0.86 -23.32 -14.87
N PRO A 192 -0.64 -23.51 -13.56
CA PRO A 192 -1.02 -22.52 -12.58
C PRO A 192 -0.07 -21.33 -12.65
N TRP A 193 -0.64 -20.13 -12.83
CA TRP A 193 0.11 -18.88 -12.77
C TRP A 193 0.12 -18.41 -11.32
N TRP A 194 1.29 -18.01 -10.80
CA TRP A 194 1.40 -17.65 -9.37
C TRP A 194 0.42 -16.55 -8.94
N TYR A 195 0.24 -15.54 -9.78
CA TYR A 195 -0.70 -14.44 -9.56
C TYR A 195 -2.00 -14.58 -10.36
N GLY A 196 -2.22 -15.77 -10.95
CA GLY A 196 -3.40 -16.10 -11.74
C GLY A 196 -3.54 -15.30 -13.04
N TYR A 197 -4.72 -15.44 -13.64
CA TYR A 197 -5.16 -14.66 -14.80
C TYR A 197 -6.40 -13.86 -14.40
N SER A 198 -6.40 -12.55 -14.65
CA SER A 198 -7.54 -11.69 -14.32
C SER A 198 -8.07 -11.00 -15.58
N VAL A 199 -9.38 -11.07 -15.77
CA VAL A 199 -10.13 -10.21 -16.70
C VAL A 199 -11.03 -9.30 -15.88
N GLY A 200 -11.19 -8.06 -16.34
CA GLY A 200 -12.04 -7.06 -15.74
C GLY A 200 -12.93 -6.41 -16.79
N ARG A 201 -14.09 -5.91 -16.36
CA ARG A 201 -14.97 -5.10 -17.18
C ARG A 201 -15.48 -3.93 -16.34
N TRP A 202 -15.68 -2.80 -16.99
CA TRP A 202 -16.29 -1.64 -16.37
C TRP A 202 -17.80 -1.87 -16.21
N GLU A 203 -18.33 -1.59 -15.03
CA GLU A 203 -19.77 -1.53 -14.76
C GLU A 203 -20.14 -0.08 -14.47
N GLY A 204 -20.97 0.51 -15.32
CA GLY A 204 -21.38 1.91 -15.20
C GLY A 204 -20.24 2.93 -15.35
N ASP A 205 -20.54 4.15 -14.92
CA ASP A 205 -19.57 5.23 -14.70
C ASP A 205 -19.48 5.44 -13.19
N THR A 206 -18.52 4.81 -12.52
CA THR A 206 -18.30 5.06 -11.10
C THR A 206 -17.71 6.47 -10.91
N HIS A 207 -18.33 7.26 -10.04
CA HIS A 207 -18.00 8.66 -9.71
C HIS A 207 -17.07 8.75 -8.51
#